data_AF-A0A8S2V7J7-F1
#
_entry.id   AF-A0A8S2V7J7-F1
#
_cell.length_a   1.000
_cell.length_b   1.000
_cell.length_c   1.000
_cell.angle_alpha   90.00
_cell.angle_beta   90.00
_cell.angle_gamma   90.00
#
_symmetry.space_group_name_H-M   'P 1'
#
loop_
_entity.id
_entity.type
_entity.pdbx_description
1 polymer ?
#
loop_
_entity_poly.entity_id
_entity_poly.type
_entity_poly.pdbx_seq_one_letter_code
_entity_poly.pdbx_strand_id
1 'polypeptide(L)' 'MPNSSDSNEVTLEIPVWVSGKRKWVTGITKKTTFDDLIYALLAQADLLKSSDMASSSSNSSIAGYAIAECIQSTP' A
#
# COMPACT_ATOMS: atom_id res chain seq x y z
N MET A 1 20.49 10.48 29.94
CA MET A 1 19.93 9.14 29.69
C MET A 1 18.93 9.28 28.56
N PRO A 2 19.11 8.63 27.40
CA PRO A 2 18.10 8.70 26.35
C PRO A 2 16.90 7.88 26.82
N ASN A 3 15.77 8.55 26.92
CA ASN A 3 14.49 7.93 27.23
C ASN A 3 14.09 7.13 25.98
N SER A 4 14.43 5.85 25.94
CA SER A 4 13.93 4.93 24.91
C SER A 4 12.44 4.73 25.14
N SER A 5 11.64 5.66 24.64
CA SER A 5 10.21 5.48 24.47
C SER A 5 10.02 4.40 23.41
N ASP A 6 10.13 3.14 23.83
CA ASP A 6 9.67 1.97 23.10
C ASP A 6 8.18 2.16 22.82
N SER A 7 7.92 2.89 21.75
CA SER A 7 6.63 3.03 21.13
C SER A 7 6.43 1.69 20.45
N ASN A 8 5.96 0.70 21.21
CA ASN A 8 5.60 -0.63 20.76
C ASN A 8 4.37 -0.50 19.83
N GLU A 9 4.54 0.20 18.71
CA GLU A 9 3.52 0.37 17.70
C GLU A 9 3.42 -0.96 16.98
N VAL A 10 2.37 -1.71 17.29
CA VAL A 10 2.10 -3.02 16.68
C VAL A 10 2.00 -2.81 15.18
N THR A 11 3.00 -3.31 14.45
CA THR A 11 3.01 -3.34 12.99
C THR A 11 2.26 -4.57 12.51
N LEU A 12 1.29 -4.35 11.64
CA LEU A 12 0.49 -5.39 11.00
C LEU A 12 1.05 -5.71 9.62
N GLU A 13 0.77 -6.94 9.19
CA GLU A 13 1.04 -7.41 7.83
C GLU A 13 -0.26 -7.94 7.23
N ILE A 14 -0.63 -7.48 6.03
CA ILE A 14 -1.85 -7.92 5.35
C ILE A 14 -1.53 -8.48 3.95
N PRO A 15 -2.18 -9.59 3.54
CA PRO A 15 -2.08 -10.09 2.19
C PRO A 15 -3.01 -9.30 1.26
N VAL A 16 -2.45 -8.75 0.18
CA VAL A 16 -3.20 -8.01 -0.85
C VAL A 16 -2.97 -8.65 -2.22
N TRP A 17 -4.02 -8.76 -3.02
CA TRP A 17 -3.91 -9.20 -4.41
C TRP A 17 -3.72 -8.02 -5.34
N VAL A 18 -2.63 -8.00 -6.12
CA VAL A 18 -2.35 -6.99 -7.14
C VAL A 18 -2.07 -7.69 -8.47
N SER A 19 -2.84 -7.35 -9.51
CA SER A 19 -2.73 -7.95 -10.85
C SER A 19 -2.70 -9.49 -10.81
N GLY A 20 -3.56 -10.10 -9.97
CA GLY A 20 -3.67 -11.55 -9.82
C GLY A 20 -2.56 -12.23 -9.01
N LYS A 21 -1.63 -11.47 -8.40
CA LYS A 21 -0.54 -11.99 -7.55
C LYS A 21 -0.69 -11.51 -6.10
N ARG A 22 -0.50 -12.41 -5.12
CA ARG A 22 -0.62 -12.09 -3.70
C ARG A 22 0.70 -11.51 -3.24
N LYS A 23 0.63 -10.31 -2.67
CA LYS A 23 1.75 -9.60 -2.06
C LYS A 23 1.42 -9.38 -0.59
N TRP A 24 2.46 -9.37 0.24
CA TRP A 24 2.34 -9.01 1.65
C TRP A 24 2.76 -7.56 1.81
N VAL A 25 1.88 -6.75 2.40
CA VAL A 25 2.19 -5.39 2.80
C VAL A 25 2.48 -5.40 4.29
N THR A 26 3.68 -4.96 4.66
CA THR A 26 4.17 -4.99 6.04
C THR A 26 4.32 -3.57 6.60
N GLY A 27 4.52 -3.44 7.91
CA GLY A 27 4.72 -2.14 8.55
C GLY A 27 3.46 -1.27 8.65
N ILE A 28 2.28 -1.89 8.54
CA ILE A 28 1.00 -1.18 8.64
C ILE A 28 0.75 -0.85 10.10
N THR A 29 0.45 0.42 10.38
CA THR A 29 0.06 0.85 11.73
C THR A 29 -1.33 1.46 11.72
N LYS A 30 -1.83 1.86 12.90
CA LYS A 30 -3.13 2.54 13.02
C LYS A 30 -3.20 3.88 12.28
N LYS A 31 -2.05 4.45 11.93
CA LYS A 31 -1.95 5.71 11.18
C LYS A 31 -1.96 5.48 9.67
N THR A 32 -1.68 4.27 9.20
CA THR A 32 -1.62 3.94 7.78
C THR A 32 -3.02 4.01 7.18
N THR A 33 -3.17 4.84 6.15
CA THR A 33 -4.42 5.02 5.41
C THR A 33 -4.50 4.09 4.19
N PHE A 34 -5.68 3.98 3.58
CA PHE A 34 -5.81 3.27 2.32
C PHE A 34 -5.04 3.93 1.17
N ASP A 35 -4.86 5.25 1.20
CA ASP A 35 -4.05 5.96 0.21
C ASP A 35 -2.57 5.58 0.34
N ASP A 36 -2.05 5.47 1.57
CA ASP A 36 -0.68 4.98 1.83
C ASP A 36 -0.49 3.55 1.32
N LEU A 37 -1.49 2.69 1.52
CA LEU A 37 -1.48 1.31 1.02
C LEU A 37 -1.48 1.26 -0.50
N ILE A 38 -2.35 2.02 -1.16
CA ILE A 38 -2.42 2.10 -2.63
C ILE A 38 -1.08 2.61 -3.17
N TYR A 39 -0.51 3.66 -2.58
CA TYR A 39 0.78 4.21 -2.99
C TYR A 39 1.91 3.17 -2.85
N ALA A 40 2.00 2.50 -1.70
CA ALA A 40 3.00 1.46 -1.46
C ALA A 40 2.86 0.29 -2.44
N LEU A 41 1.64 -0.16 -2.72
CA LEU A 41 1.36 -1.24 -3.66
C LEU A 41 1.72 -0.86 -5.11
N LEU A 42 1.39 0.35 -5.54
CA LEU A 42 1.75 0.87 -6.86
C LEU A 42 3.26 1.02 -7.03
N ALA A 43 3.95 1.51 -5.99
CA ALA A 43 5.41 1.61 -5.97
C ALA A 43 6.07 0.22 -6.07
N GLN A 44 5.58 -0.76 -5.31
CA GLN A 44 6.08 -2.15 -5.36
C GLN A 44 5.73 -2.89 -6.66
N ALA A 45 4.70 -2.45 -7.39
CA ALA A 45 4.31 -3.03 -8.66
C ALA A 45 4.99 -2.34 -9.86
N ASP A 46 5.84 -1.33 -9.61
CA ASP A 46 6.46 -0.46 -10.62
C ASP A 46 5.44 0.21 -11.55
N LEU A 47 4.18 0.31 -11.10
CA LEU A 47 3.08 0.89 -11.86
C LEU A 47 3.06 2.42 -11.79
N LEU A 48 3.82 3.01 -10.86
CA LEU A 48 4.06 4.45 -10.81
C LEU A 48 4.91 4.96 -11.98
N LYS A 49 5.52 4.05 -12.77
CA LYS A 49 6.44 4.37 -13.87
C LYS A 49 5.91 4.12 -15.28
N SER A 50 4.61 3.87 -15.45
CA SER A 50 4.03 3.73 -16.79
C SER A 50 3.40 5.03 -17.27
N SER A 51 4.25 5.98 -17.67
CA SER A 51 3.90 6.97 -18.69
C SER A 51 5.14 7.21 -19.51
N ASP A 52 5.28 6.49 -20.62
CA ASP A 52 6.25 6.85 -21.66
C ASP A 52 6.03 8.31 -22.05
N MET A 53 7.12 9.09 -22.03
CA MET A 53 7.29 10.41 -22.64
C MET A 53 6.02 11.16 -23.10
N ALA A 54 5.45 12.00 -22.24
CA ALA A 54 4.73 13.20 -22.68
C ALA A 54 4.86 14.27 -21.61
N SER A 55 5.42 15.41 -22.00
CA SER A 55 5.66 16.59 -21.17
C SER A 55 4.38 17.07 -20.49
N SER A 56 4.13 16.68 -19.24
CA SER A 56 3.25 17.37 -18.29
C SER A 56 3.38 16.72 -16.91
N SER A 57 3.82 17.51 -15.94
CA SER A 57 3.79 17.30 -14.49
C SER A 57 3.19 15.97 -14.03
N SER A 58 4.06 14.97 -13.81
CA SER A 58 3.74 13.64 -13.30
C SER A 58 3.26 13.72 -11.85
N ASN A 59 2.03 14.18 -11.63
CA ASN A 59 1.31 13.80 -10.42
C ASN A 59 0.98 12.32 -10.63
N SER A 60 1.73 11.42 -9.98
CA SER A 60 1.41 10.01 -9.92
C SER A 60 0.02 9.85 -9.31
N SER A 61 -1.01 9.86 -10.15
CA SER A 61 -2.39 9.94 -9.66
C SER A 61 -2.78 8.57 -9.16
N ILE A 62 -3.09 8.47 -7.87
CA ILE A 62 -3.74 7.29 -7.28
C ILE A 62 -5.18 7.09 -7.81
N ALA A 63 -5.68 8.03 -8.62
CA ALA A 63 -6.99 7.99 -9.24
C ALA A 63 -7.16 6.71 -10.07
N GLY A 64 -8.20 5.93 -9.76
CA GLY A 64 -8.52 4.67 -10.45
C GLY A 64 -8.18 3.40 -9.66
N TYR A 65 -7.55 3.52 -8.49
CA TYR A 65 -7.26 2.39 -7.61
C TYR A 65 -8.12 2.41 -6.35
N ALA A 66 -8.50 1.23 -5.86
CA ALA A 66 -9.26 1.05 -4.63
C ALA A 66 -8.86 -0.25 -3.94
N ILE A 67 -9.10 -0.33 -2.63
CA ILE A 67 -8.93 -1.54 -1.83
C ILE A 67 -10.30 -2.18 -1.64
N ALA A 68 -10.40 -3.48 -1.91
CA ALA A 68 -11.59 -4.28 -1.66
C ALA A 68 -11.23 -5.44 -0.73
N GLU A 69 -12.05 -5.67 0.30
CA GLU A 69 -11.94 -6.87 1.12
C GLU A 69 -12.73 -8.02 0.48
N CYS A 70 -12.20 -9.24 0.60
CA CYS A 70 -12.88 -10.45 0.17
C CYS A 70 -13.05 -11.36 1.39
N ILE A 71 -14.28 -11.49 1.86
CA ILE A 71 -14.62 -12.37 2.97
C ILE A 71 -14.98 -13.74 2.39
N GLN A 72 -14.16 -14.75 2.65
CA GLN A 72 -14.53 -16.13 2.35
C GLN A 72 -15.52 -16.60 3.41
N SER A 73 -16.78 -16.78 3.02
CA SER A 73 -17.75 -17.52 3.84
C SER A 73 -17.32 -18.99 3.83
N THR A 74 -16.77 -19.47 4.93
CA THR A 74 -16.62 -20.92 5.14
C THR A 74 -18.01 -21.56 5.15
N PRO A 75 -18.21 -22.68 4.42
CA PRO A 75 -19.48 -23.41 4.41
C PRO A 75 -19.80 -24.04 5.76
#